data_AF-A0AAV4MM96-F1
#
_entry.id   AF-A0AAV4MM96-F1
#
_cell.length_a   1.000
_cell.length_b   1.000
_cell.length_c   1.000
_cell.angle_alpha   90.00
_cell.angle_beta   90.00
_cell.angle_gamma   90.00
#
_symmetry.space_group_name_H-M   'P 1'
#
loop_
_entity.id
_entity.type
_entity.pdbx_description
1 polymer ?
#
loop_
_entity_poly.entity_id
_entity_poly.type
_entity_poly.pdbx_seq_one_letter_code
_entity_poly.pdbx_strand_id
1 'polypeptide(L)'
;MNKALASNCNVAINKKGAEDEDWKAGKPVCVVRNCKGRKHSEFCKEEENRYDGIYKVVKYWPEKGKSGFLVWRYLLRPDDPSPAPWTKAGQKRIKELGLTMQYPDGYLESLEEKQKAASENASEKKRKNDDSSESKKRKKIAHTLSSEIVHLIQLDKVNKKFWDECLEVVSDGQQEFLKKVENTFSCICCQEVVLFQLQLYAAITYVNLV
;
A
#
# COMPACT_ATOMS: atom_id res chain seq x y z
N MET A 1 -1.64 2.70 -17.72
CA MET A 1 -0.48 3.37 -17.09
C MET A 1 0.81 3.24 -17.91
N ASN A 2 1.29 2.03 -18.23
CA ASN A 2 2.54 1.82 -18.98
C ASN A 2 2.66 2.62 -20.28
N LYS A 3 1.61 2.60 -21.11
CA LYS A 3 1.55 3.38 -22.35
C LYS A 3 1.76 4.88 -22.11
N ALA A 4 1.15 5.43 -21.06
CA ALA A 4 1.26 6.85 -20.71
C ALA A 4 2.69 7.22 -20.29
N LEU A 5 3.36 6.38 -19.49
CA LEU A 5 4.75 6.60 -19.10
C LEU A 5 5.69 6.51 -20.31
N ALA A 6 5.47 5.56 -21.23
CA ALA A 6 6.22 5.48 -22.48
C ALA A 6 6.03 6.73 -23.35
N SER A 7 4.83 7.31 -23.38
CA SER A 7 4.54 8.56 -24.10
C SER A 7 5.23 9.82 -23.54
N ASN A 8 5.93 9.71 -22.41
CA ASN A 8 6.76 10.80 -21.89
C ASN A 8 8.16 10.82 -22.50
N CYS A 9 8.61 9.71 -23.09
CA CYS A 9 9.82 9.67 -23.89
C CYS A 9 9.62 10.54 -25.15
N ASN A 10 10.63 11.30 -25.57
CA ASN A 10 10.55 12.18 -26.74
C ASN A 10 10.75 11.41 -28.07
N VAL A 11 10.10 10.24 -28.16
CA VAL A 11 10.11 9.36 -29.33
C VAL A 11 8.72 8.79 -29.53
N ALA A 12 8.39 8.49 -30.78
CA ALA A 12 7.13 7.83 -31.11
C ALA A 12 7.03 6.46 -30.40
N ILE A 13 5.84 6.15 -29.90
CA ILE A 13 5.63 4.94 -29.13
C ILE A 13 5.86 3.68 -29.98
N ASN A 14 6.61 2.72 -29.43
CA ASN A 14 7.05 1.52 -30.14
C ASN A 14 6.82 0.25 -29.29
N LYS A 15 6.26 -0.80 -29.90
CA LYS A 15 5.98 -2.10 -29.27
C LYS A 15 7.24 -2.84 -28.81
N LYS A 16 8.40 -2.53 -29.37
CA LYS A 16 9.70 -3.13 -28.98
C LYS A 16 10.47 -2.31 -27.94
N GLY A 17 9.94 -1.16 -27.53
CA GLY A 17 10.69 -0.16 -26.78
C GLY A 17 11.30 0.91 -27.68
N ALA A 18 11.79 1.98 -27.05
CA ALA A 18 12.49 3.06 -27.72
C ALA A 18 13.46 3.74 -26.74
N GLU A 19 14.49 4.39 -27.28
CA GLU A 19 15.51 5.18 -26.58
C GLU A 19 15.67 6.50 -27.33
N ASP A 20 15.81 7.59 -26.59
CA ASP A 20 16.00 8.92 -27.14
C ASP A 20 17.34 9.52 -26.70
N GLU A 21 18.06 10.12 -27.64
CA GLU A 21 19.30 10.87 -27.35
C GLU A 21 18.98 12.24 -26.76
N ASP A 22 17.93 12.91 -27.25
CA ASP A 22 17.44 14.18 -26.72
C ASP A 22 16.36 13.99 -25.65
N TRP A 23 16.62 13.08 -24.70
CA TRP A 23 15.69 12.72 -23.63
C TRP A 23 15.23 13.91 -22.77
N LYS A 24 15.96 15.03 -22.81
CA LYS A 24 15.58 16.29 -22.16
C LYS A 24 14.41 16.99 -22.83
N ALA A 25 14.09 16.74 -24.09
CA ALA A 25 12.86 17.23 -24.71
C ALA A 25 11.62 16.42 -24.27
N GLY A 26 11.81 15.30 -23.54
CA GLY A 26 10.74 14.47 -22.99
C GLY A 26 9.87 15.18 -21.94
N LYS A 27 8.66 14.66 -21.74
CA LYS A 27 7.72 15.22 -20.75
C LYS A 27 8.21 14.95 -19.32
N PRO A 28 8.09 15.94 -18.43
CA PRO A 28 8.55 15.80 -17.05
C PRO A 28 7.69 14.81 -16.25
N VAL A 29 8.34 14.07 -15.35
CA VAL A 29 7.73 13.12 -14.42
C VAL A 29 8.13 13.49 -12.99
N CYS A 30 7.15 13.81 -12.15
CA CYS A 30 7.35 13.99 -10.72
C CYS A 30 7.67 12.64 -10.07
N VAL A 31 8.83 12.53 -9.42
CA VAL A 31 9.24 11.30 -8.74
C VAL A 31 9.12 11.45 -7.23
N VAL A 32 8.43 10.49 -6.61
CA VAL A 32 8.33 10.36 -5.17
C VAL A 32 8.97 9.03 -4.76
N ARG A 33 9.89 9.08 -3.79
CA ARG A 33 10.47 7.88 -3.18
C ARG A 33 9.77 7.59 -1.85
N ASN A 34 9.32 6.34 -1.68
CA ASN A 34 8.65 5.86 -0.47
C ASN A 34 9.58 4.95 0.37
N CYS A 35 9.36 4.95 1.68
CA CYS A 35 10.10 4.14 2.65
C CYS A 35 10.14 2.64 2.35
N LYS A 36 9.06 2.06 1.79
CA LYS A 36 9.00 0.63 1.42
C LYS A 36 10.04 0.25 0.35
N GLY A 37 10.54 1.24 -0.41
CA GLY A 37 11.58 1.04 -1.41
C GLY A 37 12.99 0.80 -0.84
N ARG A 38 13.19 1.03 0.47
CA ARG A 38 14.50 0.87 1.12
C ARG A 38 15.11 -0.52 0.94
N LYS A 39 14.29 -1.56 0.85
CA LYS A 39 14.74 -2.95 0.61
C LYS A 39 15.55 -3.10 -0.69
N HIS A 40 15.42 -2.16 -1.62
CA HIS A 40 16.01 -2.23 -2.95
C HIS A 40 16.79 -0.96 -3.36
N SER A 41 16.81 0.08 -2.51
CA SER A 41 17.40 1.37 -2.84
C SER A 41 17.86 2.12 -1.59
N GLU A 42 19.13 2.52 -1.57
CA GLU A 42 19.73 3.35 -0.51
C GLU A 42 19.17 4.79 -0.50
N PHE A 43 18.58 5.25 -1.61
CA PHE A 43 18.03 6.61 -1.74
C PHE A 43 16.68 6.80 -1.02
N CYS A 44 16.08 5.73 -0.48
CA CYS A 44 14.82 5.75 0.26
C CYS A 44 15.05 5.82 1.77
N LYS A 45 14.42 6.77 2.47
CA LYS A 45 14.53 6.92 3.94
C LYS A 45 13.50 6.08 4.72
N GLU A 46 13.58 6.13 6.05
CA GLU A 46 12.89 5.28 7.03
C GLU A 46 11.38 5.41 7.01
N GLU A 47 10.86 6.63 7.06
CA GLU A 47 9.45 6.86 7.39
C GLU A 47 8.81 7.93 6.52
N GLU A 48 9.33 8.19 5.30
CA GLU A 48 8.85 9.30 4.47
C GLU A 48 8.38 8.86 3.07
N ASN A 49 7.40 9.59 2.56
CA ASN A 49 7.25 9.84 1.12
C ASN A 49 7.97 11.14 0.81
N ARG A 50 9.01 11.10 -0.03
CA ARG A 50 9.79 12.29 -0.38
C ARG A 50 9.69 12.58 -1.87
N TYR A 51 9.32 13.81 -2.21
CA TYR A 51 9.43 14.31 -3.57
C TYR A 51 10.90 14.58 -3.91
N ASP A 52 11.38 13.95 -4.98
CA ASP A 52 12.80 13.95 -5.37
C ASP A 52 13.06 14.71 -6.67
N GLY A 53 12.09 15.53 -7.07
CA GLY A 53 12.19 16.39 -8.23
C GLY A 53 11.63 15.78 -9.52
N ILE A 54 11.99 16.44 -10.61
CA ILE A 54 11.58 16.11 -11.97
C ILE A 54 12.57 15.17 -12.64
N TYR A 55 12.03 14.12 -13.25
CA TYR A 55 12.75 13.15 -14.05
C TYR A 55 12.17 13.10 -15.45
N LYS A 56 12.94 12.56 -16.39
CA LYS A 56 12.51 12.30 -17.77
C LYS A 56 12.81 10.87 -18.17
N VAL A 57 11.94 10.32 -19.01
CA VAL A 57 12.08 8.95 -19.53
C VAL A 57 13.10 8.99 -20.66
N VAL A 58 14.21 8.28 -20.46
CA VAL A 58 15.31 8.17 -21.44
C VAL A 58 15.04 7.05 -22.42
N LYS A 59 14.58 5.91 -21.89
CA LYS A 59 14.22 4.75 -22.69
C LYS A 59 13.26 3.83 -21.95
N TYR A 60 12.61 2.98 -22.71
CA TYR A 60 11.74 1.94 -22.20
C TYR A 60 11.81 0.70 -23.10
N TRP A 61 11.69 -0.49 -22.52
CA TRP A 61 11.80 -1.76 -23.25
C TRP A 61 11.04 -2.88 -22.54
N PRO A 62 10.53 -3.88 -23.29
CA PRO A 62 9.97 -5.10 -22.70
C PRO A 62 11.09 -6.09 -22.33
N GLU A 63 11.00 -6.73 -21.17
CA GLU A 63 11.95 -7.73 -20.68
C GLU A 63 11.19 -8.84 -19.94
N LYS A 64 11.69 -10.08 -19.93
CA LYS A 64 11.11 -11.13 -19.07
C LYS A 64 11.53 -10.87 -17.62
N GLY A 65 10.56 -10.64 -16.74
CA GLY A 65 10.79 -10.46 -15.31
C GLY A 65 11.18 -11.76 -14.62
N LYS A 66 11.53 -11.68 -13.33
CA LYS A 66 11.89 -12.85 -12.51
C LYS A 66 10.78 -13.91 -12.41
N SER A 67 9.53 -13.50 -12.60
CA SER A 67 8.36 -14.39 -12.64
C SER A 67 8.17 -15.10 -13.99
N GLY A 68 9.01 -14.82 -15.00
CA GLY A 68 8.90 -15.39 -16.35
C GLY A 68 7.94 -14.63 -17.28
N PHE A 69 7.13 -13.72 -16.76
CA PHE A 69 6.22 -12.89 -17.55
C PHE A 69 6.90 -11.65 -18.12
N LEU A 70 6.37 -11.13 -19.24
CA LEU A 70 6.87 -9.91 -19.88
C LEU A 70 6.49 -8.68 -19.04
N VAL A 71 7.51 -7.87 -18.71
CA VAL A 71 7.38 -6.61 -17.97
C VAL A 71 8.00 -5.47 -18.77
N TRP A 72 7.41 -4.27 -18.67
CA TRP A 72 7.97 -3.07 -19.27
C TRP A 72 8.88 -2.36 -18.28
N ARG A 73 10.11 -2.09 -18.69
CA ARG A 73 11.10 -1.36 -17.90
C ARG A 73 11.30 0.04 -18.47
N TYR A 74 11.67 0.95 -17.60
CA TYR A 74 11.88 2.36 -17.91
C TYR A 74 13.19 2.82 -17.26
N LEU A 75 13.96 3.60 -17.99
CA LEU A 75 15.11 4.33 -17.47
C LEU A 75 14.70 5.79 -17.32
N LEU A 76 14.77 6.28 -16.09
CA LEU A 76 14.52 7.69 -15.79
C LEU A 76 15.84 8.36 -15.41
N ARG A 77 16.06 9.58 -15.89
CA ARG A 77 17.15 10.45 -15.44
C ARG A 77 16.60 11.73 -14.81
N PRO A 78 17.24 12.25 -13.74
CA PRO A 78 16.85 13.52 -13.16
C PRO A 78 17.15 14.67 -14.13
N ASP A 79 16.21 15.58 -14.26
CA ASP A 79 16.32 16.84 -15.02
C ASP A 79 15.61 17.94 -14.23
N ASP A 80 16.18 18.25 -13.06
CA ASP A 80 15.66 19.26 -12.14
C ASP A 80 16.79 20.24 -11.78
N PRO A 81 16.54 21.57 -11.80
CA PRO A 81 17.51 22.55 -11.31
C PRO A 81 17.78 22.43 -9.80
N SER A 82 16.86 21.81 -9.05
CA SER A 82 16.99 21.58 -7.62
C SER A 82 18.00 20.48 -7.32
N PRO A 83 18.94 20.69 -6.37
CA PRO A 83 19.88 19.65 -6.00
C PRO A 83 19.15 18.49 -5.33
N ALA A 84 19.55 17.26 -5.68
CA ALA A 84 18.90 16.07 -5.14
C ALA A 84 19.05 15.98 -3.60
N PRO A 85 18.05 15.47 -2.85
CA PRO A 85 18.01 15.51 -1.38
C PRO A 85 19.20 14.85 -0.66
N TRP A 86 19.86 13.88 -1.28
CA TRP A 86 21.02 13.18 -0.71
C TRP A 86 22.36 13.87 -0.98
N THR A 87 22.38 14.93 -1.79
CA THR A 87 23.60 15.73 -2.03
C THR A 87 23.82 16.74 -0.91
N LYS A 88 25.07 17.17 -0.70
CA LYS A 88 25.39 18.23 0.29
C LYS A 88 24.59 19.52 0.05
N ALA A 89 24.43 19.91 -1.22
CA ALA A 89 23.63 21.07 -1.60
C ALA A 89 22.14 20.87 -1.29
N GLY A 90 21.59 19.67 -1.56
CA GLY A 90 20.21 19.33 -1.23
C GLY A 90 19.94 19.34 0.27
N GLN A 91 20.84 18.75 1.06
CA GLN A 91 20.74 18.76 2.53
C GLN A 91 20.78 20.17 3.11
N LYS A 92 21.67 21.03 2.60
CA LYS A 92 21.73 22.45 2.99
C LYS A 92 20.41 23.16 2.68
N ARG A 93 19.87 22.98 1.48
CA ARG A 93 18.59 23.57 1.06
C ARG A 93 17.41 23.09 1.90
N ILE A 94 17.34 21.80 2.23
CA ILE A 94 16.29 21.22 3.10
C ILE A 94 16.32 21.89 4.48
N LYS A 95 17.52 22.09 5.04
CA LYS A 95 17.72 22.76 6.33
C LYS A 95 17.34 24.24 6.28
N GLU A 96 17.75 24.95 5.22
CA GLU A 96 17.44 26.37 5.00
C GLU A 96 15.93 26.61 4.85
N LEU A 97 15.23 25.71 4.17
CA LEU A 97 13.78 25.77 3.99
C LEU A 97 12.99 25.21 5.17
N GLY A 98 13.64 24.65 6.19
CA GLY A 98 12.98 24.07 7.35
C GLY A 98 12.02 22.93 7.02
N LEU A 99 12.31 22.12 5.99
CA LEU A 99 11.40 21.05 5.55
C LEU A 99 11.44 19.89 6.54
N THR A 100 10.29 19.63 7.18
CA THR A 100 10.09 18.53 8.14
C THR A 100 9.05 17.53 7.63
N MET A 101 9.00 16.35 8.26
CA MET A 101 7.94 15.38 8.04
C MET A 101 6.57 16.02 8.25
N GLN A 102 5.69 15.87 7.27
CA GLN A 102 4.32 16.36 7.35
C GLN A 102 3.40 15.20 7.72
N TYR A 103 2.63 15.39 8.78
CA TYR A 103 1.57 14.46 9.18
C TYR A 103 0.21 15.13 8.97
N PRO A 104 -0.85 14.36 8.68
CA PRO A 104 -2.20 14.88 8.72
C PRO A 104 -2.56 15.44 10.11
N ASP A 105 -3.46 16.41 10.14
CA ASP A 105 -3.93 17.01 11.39
C ASP A 105 -4.52 15.95 12.34
N GLY A 106 -4.20 16.06 13.62
CA GLY A 106 -4.64 15.11 14.66
C GLY A 106 -3.99 13.73 14.60
N TYR A 107 -3.13 13.43 13.62
CA TYR A 107 -2.48 12.11 13.52
C TYR A 107 -1.58 11.82 14.72
N LEU A 108 -0.73 12.79 15.10
CA LEU A 108 0.20 12.66 16.22
C LEU A 108 -0.54 12.51 17.55
N GLU A 109 -1.56 13.32 17.78
CA GLU A 109 -2.42 13.24 18.97
C GLU A 109 -3.06 11.85 19.08
N SER A 110 -3.61 11.32 17.98
CA SER A 110 -4.20 9.98 17.96
C SER A 110 -3.18 8.86 18.23
N LEU A 111 -1.92 9.05 17.83
CA LEU A 111 -0.84 8.10 18.13
C LEU A 111 -0.48 8.15 19.61
N GLU A 112 -0.39 9.35 20.19
CA GLU A 112 -0.12 9.53 21.62
C GLU A 112 -1.24 8.95 22.48
N GLU A 113 -2.51 9.15 22.13
CA GLU A 113 -3.66 8.56 22.82
C GLU A 113 -3.62 7.03 22.77
N LYS A 114 -3.33 6.44 21.60
CA LYS A 114 -3.17 5.00 21.45
C LYS A 114 -2.01 4.46 22.29
N GLN A 115 -0.90 5.18 22.36
CA GLN A 115 0.25 4.80 23.18
C GLN A 115 -0.05 4.90 24.68
N LYS A 116 -0.71 5.99 25.10
CA LYS A 116 -1.16 6.18 26.49
C LYS A 116 -2.13 5.06 26.90
N ALA A 117 -3.16 4.80 26.10
CA ALA A 117 -4.10 3.70 26.34
C ALA A 117 -3.40 2.33 26.37
N ALA A 118 -2.41 2.07 25.51
CA ALA A 118 -1.64 0.83 25.53
C ALA A 118 -0.79 0.70 26.80
N SER A 119 -0.18 1.80 27.27
CA SER A 119 0.63 1.84 28.49
C SER A 119 -0.23 1.68 29.76
N GLU A 120 -1.41 2.28 29.79
CA GLU A 120 -2.37 2.15 30.89
C GLU A 120 -2.89 0.71 31.00
N ASN A 121 -3.30 0.11 29.88
CA ASN A 121 -3.68 -1.31 29.81
C ASN A 121 -2.54 -2.26 30.21
N ALA A 122 -1.29 -1.92 29.94
CA ALA A 122 -0.12 -2.69 30.39
C ALA A 122 0.13 -2.54 31.89
N SER A 123 -0.11 -1.35 32.45
CA SER A 123 0.04 -1.06 33.88
C SER A 123 -1.05 -1.69 34.75
N GLU A 124 -2.31 -1.74 34.27
CA GLU A 124 -3.41 -2.45 34.93
C GLU A 124 -3.20 -3.96 34.98
N LYS A 125 -2.61 -4.56 33.93
CA LYS A 125 -2.17 -5.96 33.95
C LYS A 125 -1.06 -6.23 34.97
N LYS A 126 -0.23 -5.22 35.30
CA LYS A 126 0.89 -5.37 36.25
C LYS A 126 0.46 -5.14 37.71
N ARG A 127 -0.57 -4.31 37.97
CA ARG A 127 -1.16 -4.12 39.31
C ARG A 127 -2.05 -5.28 39.79
N LYS A 128 -2.44 -6.20 38.90
CA LYS A 128 -3.25 -7.39 39.23
C LYS A 128 -2.44 -8.65 39.56
N ASN A 129 -1.11 -8.55 39.70
CA ASN A 129 -0.21 -9.69 39.84
C ASN A 129 0.60 -9.72 41.15
N ASP A 130 0.17 -8.98 42.18
CA ASP A 130 0.81 -8.94 43.51
C ASP A 130 -0.16 -9.32 44.64
N ASP A 131 -1.08 -10.25 44.37
CA ASP A 131 -1.63 -11.10 45.42
C ASP A 131 -1.69 -12.55 44.92
N SER A 132 -1.36 -13.43 45.84
CA SER A 132 -0.92 -14.81 45.71
C SER A 132 -1.93 -15.80 45.10
N SER A 133 -1.37 -16.92 44.62
CA SER A 133 -1.96 -18.26 44.39
C SER A 133 -2.40 -18.69 42.96
N GLU A 134 -1.61 -19.64 42.45
CA GLU A 134 -1.97 -20.88 41.75
C GLU A 134 -3.11 -20.91 40.71
N SER A 135 -2.70 -21.13 39.45
CA SER A 135 -3.40 -21.89 38.39
C SER A 135 -4.70 -21.33 37.80
N LYS A 136 -4.69 -21.05 36.48
CA LYS A 136 -5.52 -21.72 35.46
C LYS A 136 -5.29 -21.12 34.07
N LYS A 137 -4.96 -21.99 33.11
CA LYS A 137 -4.97 -21.72 31.66
C LYS A 137 -6.29 -21.02 31.29
N ARG A 138 -6.18 -19.80 30.77
CA ARG A 138 -7.33 -19.02 30.27
C ARG A 138 -7.89 -19.74 29.04
N LYS A 139 -9.11 -20.28 29.17
CA LYS A 139 -9.86 -20.91 28.07
C LYS A 139 -10.12 -19.85 26.99
N LYS A 140 -9.78 -20.16 25.74
CA LYS A 140 -10.22 -19.42 24.55
C LYS A 140 -11.76 -19.49 24.52
N ILE A 141 -12.43 -18.35 24.63
CA ILE A 141 -13.88 -18.28 24.43
C ILE A 141 -14.07 -18.19 22.92
N ALA A 142 -14.57 -19.26 22.32
CA ALA A 142 -14.97 -19.27 20.92
C ALA A 142 -16.05 -18.21 20.72
N HIS A 143 -15.75 -17.17 19.95
CA HIS A 143 -16.76 -16.20 19.58
C HIS A 143 -17.64 -16.84 18.50
N THR A 144 -18.93 -17.00 18.81
CA THR A 144 -19.92 -17.46 17.84
C THR A 144 -20.55 -16.25 17.17
N LEU A 145 -20.65 -16.25 15.83
CA LEU A 145 -21.38 -15.21 15.08
C LEU A 145 -22.87 -15.24 15.42
N SER A 146 -23.54 -14.10 15.36
CA SER A 146 -25.01 -14.03 15.52
C SER A 146 -25.69 -14.91 14.46
N SER A 147 -26.77 -15.60 14.84
CA SER A 147 -27.57 -16.45 13.95
C SER A 147 -28.09 -15.70 12.72
N GLU A 148 -28.36 -14.41 12.86
CA GLU A 148 -28.80 -13.53 11.78
C GLU A 148 -27.72 -13.31 10.71
N ILE A 149 -26.47 -13.12 11.14
CA ILE A 149 -25.32 -12.90 10.24
C ILE A 149 -24.99 -14.20 9.48
N VAL A 150 -25.04 -15.35 10.17
CA VAL A 150 -24.81 -16.65 9.53
C VAL A 150 -25.86 -16.93 8.44
N HIS A 151 -27.12 -16.57 8.69
CA HIS A 151 -28.18 -16.70 7.71
C HIS A 151 -27.94 -15.83 6.47
N LEU A 152 -27.52 -14.57 6.66
CA LEU A 152 -27.19 -13.66 5.57
C LEU A 152 -26.00 -14.16 4.73
N ILE A 153 -24.96 -14.71 5.38
CA ILE A 153 -23.81 -15.32 4.70
C ILE A 153 -24.24 -16.51 3.85
N GLN A 154 -25.14 -17.35 4.36
CA GLN A 154 -25.64 -18.53 3.64
C GLN A 154 -26.51 -18.18 2.43
N LEU A 155 -27.19 -17.03 2.45
CA LEU A 155 -27.96 -16.52 1.31
C LEU A 155 -27.04 -16.03 0.17
N ASP A 156 -25.82 -15.57 0.48
CA ASP A 156 -24.83 -15.13 -0.51
C ASP A 156 -24.08 -16.30 -1.15
N LYS A 157 -24.76 -16.97 -2.09
CA LYS A 157 -24.21 -18.12 -2.84
C LYS A 157 -23.07 -17.74 -3.78
N VAL A 158 -23.00 -16.48 -4.22
CA VAL A 158 -22.01 -16.01 -5.21
C VAL A 158 -20.63 -15.92 -4.58
N ASN A 159 -20.56 -15.40 -3.35
CA ASN A 159 -19.29 -15.21 -2.63
C ASN A 159 -18.96 -16.33 -1.64
N LYS A 160 -19.60 -17.50 -1.78
CA LYS A 160 -19.47 -18.62 -0.84
C LYS A 160 -18.02 -18.94 -0.45
N LYS A 161 -17.12 -19.03 -1.44
CA LYS A 161 -15.70 -19.33 -1.19
C LYS A 161 -15.02 -18.29 -0.30
N PHE A 162 -15.30 -17.01 -0.52
CA PHE A 162 -14.76 -15.91 0.28
C PHE A 162 -15.33 -15.92 1.69
N TRP A 163 -16.61 -16.27 1.83
CA TRP A 163 -17.25 -16.46 3.13
C TRP A 163 -16.67 -17.64 3.90
N ASP A 164 -16.40 -18.77 3.25
CA ASP A 164 -15.75 -19.94 3.87
C ASP A 164 -14.38 -19.54 4.46
N GLU A 165 -13.56 -18.79 3.70
CA GLU A 165 -12.27 -18.25 4.18
C GLU A 165 -12.41 -17.24 5.33
N CYS A 166 -13.49 -16.45 5.35
CA CYS A 166 -13.77 -15.54 6.46
C CYS A 166 -14.23 -16.29 7.71
N LEU A 167 -14.96 -17.41 7.56
CA LEU A 167 -15.48 -18.19 8.68
C LEU A 167 -14.37 -18.92 9.47
N GLU A 168 -13.22 -19.19 8.86
CA GLU A 168 -12.06 -19.82 9.52
C GLU A 168 -11.50 -18.97 10.68
N VAL A 169 -11.52 -17.64 10.53
CA VAL A 169 -10.97 -16.71 11.53
C VAL A 169 -11.98 -16.28 12.59
N VAL A 170 -13.22 -16.78 12.54
CA VAL A 170 -14.27 -16.47 13.53
C VAL A 170 -13.84 -16.90 14.94
N SER A 171 -13.13 -18.02 15.04
CA SER A 171 -12.63 -18.53 16.31
C SER A 171 -11.55 -17.64 16.96
N ASP A 172 -10.92 -16.77 16.18
CA ASP A 172 -9.89 -15.83 16.63
C ASP A 172 -10.48 -14.52 17.18
N GLY A 173 -11.78 -14.27 16.97
CA GLY A 173 -12.53 -13.17 17.57
C GLY A 173 -13.21 -12.23 16.57
N GLN A 174 -14.14 -11.40 17.06
CA GLN A 174 -14.99 -10.54 16.24
C GLN A 174 -14.19 -9.57 15.37
N GLN A 175 -13.16 -8.96 15.97
CA GLN A 175 -12.36 -7.93 15.32
C GLN A 175 -11.55 -8.51 14.15
N GLU A 176 -11.01 -9.72 14.32
CA GLU A 176 -10.24 -10.36 13.26
C GLU A 176 -11.14 -10.85 12.13
N PHE A 177 -12.33 -11.37 12.47
CA PHE A 177 -13.37 -11.67 11.49
C PHE A 177 -13.78 -10.44 10.66
N LEU A 178 -14.13 -9.32 11.32
CA LEU A 178 -14.54 -8.10 10.64
C LEU A 178 -13.44 -7.55 9.74
N LYS A 179 -12.18 -7.58 10.20
CA LYS A 179 -11.02 -7.15 9.41
C LYS A 179 -10.77 -8.06 8.21
N LYS A 180 -10.99 -9.38 8.34
CA LYS A 180 -10.87 -10.32 7.23
C LYS A 180 -11.97 -10.08 6.19
N VAL A 181 -13.21 -9.86 6.63
CA VAL A 181 -14.35 -9.52 5.76
C VAL A 181 -14.07 -8.21 5.03
N GLU A 182 -13.66 -7.16 5.74
CA GLU A 182 -13.31 -5.86 5.16
C GLU A 182 -12.23 -6.00 4.09
N ASN A 183 -11.12 -6.68 4.37
CA ASN A 183 -10.05 -6.87 3.38
C ASN A 183 -10.49 -7.70 2.16
N THR A 184 -11.37 -8.68 2.37
CA THR A 184 -11.81 -9.60 1.31
C THR A 184 -12.82 -8.93 0.37
N PHE A 185 -13.69 -8.07 0.92
CA PHE A 185 -14.76 -7.38 0.20
C PHE A 185 -14.48 -5.90 -0.06
N SER A 186 -13.25 -5.42 0.19
CA SER A 186 -12.83 -4.06 -0.17
C SER A 186 -12.44 -3.96 -1.64
N CYS A 187 -12.91 -2.91 -2.29
CA CYS A 187 -12.45 -2.58 -3.63
C CYS A 187 -10.97 -2.16 -3.60
N ILE A 188 -10.12 -2.78 -4.42
CA ILE A 188 -8.68 -2.46 -4.48
C ILE A 188 -8.40 -1.02 -4.96
N CYS A 189 -9.37 -0.36 -5.59
CA CYS A 189 -9.24 0.99 -6.11
C CYS A 189 -9.62 2.07 -5.10
N CYS A 190 -10.74 1.91 -4.38
CA CYS A 190 -11.23 2.91 -3.43
C CYS A 190 -11.04 2.55 -1.95
N GLN A 191 -10.66 1.31 -1.64
CA GLN A 191 -10.55 0.78 -0.26
C GLN A 191 -11.86 0.87 0.54
N GLU A 192 -13.00 0.98 -0.15
CA GLU A 192 -14.33 0.96 0.46
C GLU A 192 -14.95 -0.44 0.35
N VAL A 193 -15.76 -0.80 1.36
CA VAL A 193 -16.50 -2.07 1.42
C VAL A 193 -17.60 -2.07 0.36
N VAL A 194 -17.57 -3.06 -0.53
CA VAL A 194 -18.51 -3.15 -1.65
C VAL A 194 -19.89 -3.58 -1.14
N LEU A 195 -20.85 -2.64 -1.14
CA LEU A 195 -22.21 -2.85 -0.61
C LEU A 195 -23.23 -3.40 -1.63
N PHE A 196 -22.86 -3.53 -2.91
CA PHE A 196 -23.75 -4.01 -3.97
C PHE A 196 -23.29 -5.32 -4.58
N GLN A 197 -24.26 -6.22 -4.81
CA GLN A 197 -24.10 -7.49 -5.54
C GLN A 197 -23.21 -7.31 -6.77
N LEU A 198 -21.99 -7.84 -6.69
CA LEU A 198 -21.04 -7.89 -7.80
C LEU A 198 -21.62 -8.79 -8.90
N GLN A 199 -22.36 -8.21 -9.86
CA GLN A 199 -22.23 -8.69 -11.23
C GLN A 199 -20.83 -8.31 -11.71
N LEU A 200 -19.91 -9.24 -11.46
CA LEU A 200 -18.56 -9.29 -12.04
C LEU A 200 -18.68 -9.55 -13.56
N TYR A 201 -19.21 -8.58 -14.30
CA TYR A 201 -19.24 -8.52 -15.77
C TYR A 201 -18.97 -7.09 -16.25
N ALA A 202 -17.82 -6.53 -15.86
CA ALA A 202 -17.12 -5.43 -16.51
C ALA A 202 -15.88 -5.15 -15.67
N ALA A 203 -14.72 -5.76 -15.90
CA ALA A 203 -13.78 -5.27 -16.91
C ALA A 203 -12.59 -6.22 -17.08
N ILE A 204 -12.84 -7.52 -17.32
CA ILE A 204 -11.78 -8.50 -17.66
C ILE A 204 -11.90 -9.04 -19.10
N THR A 205 -13.00 -8.77 -19.79
CA THR A 205 -13.21 -9.21 -21.18
C THR A 205 -13.19 -8.04 -22.14
N TYR A 206 -12.01 -7.52 -22.47
CA TYR A 206 -11.66 -6.98 -23.80
C TYR A 206 -10.19 -6.60 -23.76
N VAL A 207 -9.30 -7.55 -24.09
CA VAL A 207 -8.24 -7.43 -25.10
C VAL A 207 -7.62 -8.83 -25.23
N ASN A 208 -8.29 -9.70 -25.99
CA ASN A 208 -7.69 -10.74 -26.81
C ASN A 208 -8.78 -11.26 -27.74
N LEU A 209 -8.91 -10.60 -28.90
CA LEU A 209 -9.23 -11.20 -30.20
C LEU A 209 -9.28 -10.08 -31.25
N VAL A 210 -8.53 -10.33 -32.33
CA VAL A 210 -8.16 -9.49 -33.49
C VAL A 210 -6.96 -8.56 -33.28
#